data_AF-A0A2E2XLC0-F1
#
_entry.id   AF-A0A2E2XLC0-F1
#
_cell.length_a   1.000
_cell.length_b   1.000
_cell.length_c   1.000
_cell.angle_alpha   90.00
_cell.angle_beta   90.00
_cell.angle_gamma   90.00
#
_symmetry.space_group_name_H-M   'P 1'
#
loop_
_entity.id
_entity.type
_entity.pdbx_description
1 polymer ?
#
loop_
_entity_poly.entity_id
_entity_poly.type
_entity_poly.pdbx_seq_one_letter_code
_entity_poly.pdbx_strand_id
1 'polypeptide(L)'
;MAIEPDSEIDWAALVFEPAWLQQLDRLALKRFAQQGLAEEASSHVIHRLSEDNWAACQHYGGRAKPNTYLLTLTHNFLEEFSRQRFGRPRPPEWLKREGELWVRIWKMICLERQLVASVIDNLTYNDRRDTGFVQSIIRTIKARLPWCGSSAREIPAECFDCGIDGTEAPDSSHPGISDQSTESRLQQHEWEEALLLLAEHLLSEDSAKQASTDANCPSNSSMNMPSPNQEQLAQLRQQMNLEPQERLLLKMVYQQGLKLNLVAKSLNMPSYQPGRLLKGIHQRIAEALRQANIHFDALAIEELSDHGR
;
A
#
# COMPACT_ATOMS: atom_id res chain seq x y z
N MET A 1 22.50 -45.88 -30.28
CA MET A 1 22.88 -44.58 -29.70
C MET A 1 22.31 -44.56 -28.30
N ALA A 2 23.19 -44.55 -27.31
CA ALA A 2 22.83 -44.54 -25.90
C ALA A 2 22.09 -43.25 -25.56
N ILE A 3 20.95 -43.39 -24.89
CA ILE A 3 20.26 -42.29 -24.22
C ILE A 3 21.05 -42.10 -22.92
N GLU A 4 21.76 -40.98 -22.79
CA GLU A 4 22.47 -40.63 -21.55
C GLU A 4 21.47 -40.54 -20.38
N PRO A 5 21.86 -41.00 -19.18
CA PRO A 5 20.97 -41.02 -18.03
C PRO A 5 20.58 -39.60 -17.64
N ASP A 6 19.32 -39.44 -17.24
CA ASP A 6 18.78 -38.22 -16.63
C ASP A 6 19.82 -37.59 -15.71
N SER A 7 20.24 -36.36 -16.02
CA SER A 7 20.90 -35.51 -15.05
C SER A 7 19.91 -35.31 -13.91
N GLU A 8 20.05 -36.10 -12.84
CA GLU A 8 19.23 -36.03 -11.64
C GLU A 8 19.32 -34.60 -11.10
N ILE A 9 18.24 -33.84 -11.29
CA ILE A 9 18.20 -32.43 -10.92
C ILE A 9 18.19 -32.37 -9.39
N ASP A 10 19.21 -31.74 -8.82
CA ASP A 10 19.26 -31.44 -7.39
C ASP A 10 18.30 -30.29 -7.08
N TRP A 11 17.03 -30.65 -6.82
CA TRP A 11 15.98 -29.69 -6.49
C TRP A 11 16.24 -28.97 -5.17
N ALA A 12 16.90 -29.63 -4.20
CA ALA A 12 17.24 -29.00 -2.94
C ALA A 12 18.23 -27.85 -3.16
N ALA A 13 19.30 -28.10 -3.93
CA ALA A 13 20.27 -27.07 -4.27
C ALA A 13 19.63 -25.89 -5.03
N LEU A 14 18.67 -26.16 -5.92
CA LEU A 14 17.96 -25.12 -6.66
C LEU A 14 17.03 -24.28 -5.78
N VAL A 15 16.25 -24.91 -4.90
CA VAL A 15 15.30 -24.21 -4.01
C VAL A 15 16.01 -23.37 -2.96
N PHE A 16 17.14 -23.85 -2.44
CA PHE A 16 17.94 -23.12 -1.45
C PHE A 16 19.00 -22.19 -2.08
N GLU A 17 18.99 -22.02 -3.40
CA GLU A 17 19.81 -21.02 -4.06
C GLU A 17 19.38 -19.61 -3.60
N PRO A 18 20.31 -18.74 -3.14
CA PRO A 18 19.97 -17.41 -2.63
C PRO A 18 19.20 -16.54 -3.64
N ALA A 19 19.52 -16.68 -4.93
CA ALA A 19 18.85 -15.96 -6.00
C ALA A 19 17.37 -16.38 -6.13
N TRP A 20 17.08 -17.67 -5.94
CA TRP A 20 15.72 -18.20 -6.00
C TRP A 20 14.91 -17.80 -4.77
N LEU A 21 15.48 -17.88 -3.56
CA LEU A 21 14.83 -17.44 -2.32
C LEU A 21 14.45 -15.95 -2.39
N GLN A 22 15.37 -15.09 -2.86
CA GLN A 22 15.06 -13.67 -3.09
C GLN A 22 13.98 -13.45 -4.16
N GLN A 23 13.87 -14.36 -5.14
CA GLN A 23 12.80 -14.30 -6.13
C GLN A 23 11.45 -14.73 -5.52
N LEU A 24 11.43 -15.78 -4.70
CA LEU A 24 10.26 -16.22 -3.96
C LEU A 24 9.72 -15.09 -3.06
N ASP A 25 10.57 -14.47 -2.25
CA ASP A 25 10.14 -13.40 -1.35
C ASP A 25 9.58 -12.20 -2.12
N ARG A 26 10.18 -11.83 -3.25
CA ARG A 26 9.64 -10.78 -4.13
C ARG A 26 8.28 -11.15 -4.69
N LEU A 27 8.05 -12.42 -5.05
CA LEU A 27 6.77 -12.90 -5.56
C LEU A 27 5.70 -12.90 -4.44
N ALA A 28 6.07 -13.37 -3.24
CA ALA A 28 5.20 -13.38 -2.08
C ALA A 28 4.82 -11.95 -1.67
N LEU A 29 5.79 -11.03 -1.56
CA LEU A 29 5.53 -9.63 -1.22
C LEU A 29 4.69 -8.92 -2.27
N LYS A 30 4.96 -9.16 -3.55
CA LYS A 30 4.13 -8.59 -4.64
C LYS A 30 2.68 -9.06 -4.53
N ARG A 31 2.45 -10.29 -4.05
CA ARG A 31 1.11 -10.85 -3.90
C ARG A 31 0.43 -10.38 -2.61
N PHE A 32 1.08 -10.47 -1.46
CA PHE A 32 0.43 -10.30 -0.15
C PHE A 32 0.67 -8.92 0.51
N ALA A 33 1.59 -8.09 -0.02
CA ALA A 33 2.08 -6.76 0.41
C ALA A 33 2.38 -6.51 1.90
N GLN A 34 1.74 -7.22 2.82
CA GLN A 34 2.12 -7.28 4.22
C GLN A 34 3.30 -8.23 4.37
N GLN A 35 4.35 -7.76 5.03
CA GLN A 35 5.60 -8.51 5.18
C GLN A 35 5.38 -9.86 5.90
N GLY A 36 4.67 -9.87 7.03
CA GLY A 36 4.44 -11.10 7.79
C GLY A 36 3.70 -12.18 6.98
N LEU A 37 2.61 -11.81 6.30
CA LEU A 37 1.89 -12.73 5.42
C LEU A 37 2.74 -13.23 4.24
N ALA A 38 3.60 -12.37 3.70
CA ALA A 38 4.50 -12.76 2.62
C ALA A 38 5.55 -13.77 3.10
N GLU A 39 6.11 -13.59 4.29
CA GLU A 39 7.07 -14.52 4.90
C GLU A 39 6.43 -15.88 5.24
N GLU A 40 5.20 -15.87 5.77
CA GLU A 40 4.42 -17.09 5.95
C GLU A 40 4.17 -17.81 4.63
N ALA A 41 3.80 -17.06 3.58
CA ALA A 41 3.56 -17.63 2.26
C ALA A 41 4.85 -18.20 1.64
N SER A 42 5.98 -17.50 1.76
CA SER A 42 7.30 -18.02 1.34
C SER A 42 7.63 -19.31 2.07
N SER A 43 7.44 -19.35 3.38
CA SER A 43 7.69 -20.54 4.21
C SER A 43 6.79 -21.71 3.81
N HIS A 44 5.51 -21.43 3.53
CA HIS A 44 4.56 -22.43 3.02
C HIS A 44 5.01 -23.02 1.69
N VAL A 45 5.48 -22.20 0.75
CA VAL A 45 5.99 -22.68 -0.55
C VAL A 45 7.20 -23.60 -0.36
N ILE A 46 8.15 -23.22 0.49
CA ILE A 46 9.34 -24.03 0.76
C ILE A 46 8.95 -25.38 1.37
N HIS A 47 8.03 -25.37 2.34
CA HIS A 47 7.50 -26.59 2.95
C HIS A 47 6.84 -27.50 1.90
N ARG A 48 5.94 -26.96 1.07
CA ARG A 48 5.23 -27.73 0.05
C ARG A 48 6.15 -28.27 -1.05
N LEU A 49 7.24 -27.58 -1.35
CA LEU A 49 8.25 -28.07 -2.29
C LEU A 49 9.08 -29.21 -1.69
N SER A 50 9.44 -29.13 -0.41
CA SER A 50 10.32 -30.11 0.26
C SER A 50 9.59 -31.35 0.80
N GLU A 51 8.26 -31.33 0.84
CA GLU A 51 7.41 -32.47 1.18
C GLU A 51 7.73 -33.72 0.33
N ASP A 52 7.60 -34.90 0.97
CA ASP A 52 7.76 -36.22 0.37
C ASP A 52 9.02 -36.35 -0.52
N ASN A 53 10.15 -35.82 -0.03
CA ASN A 53 11.43 -35.83 -0.74
C ASN A 53 11.35 -35.18 -2.14
N TRP A 54 10.76 -33.98 -2.20
CA TRP A 54 10.60 -33.21 -3.44
C TRP A 54 9.67 -33.86 -4.46
N ALA A 55 8.67 -34.65 -4.02
CA ALA A 55 7.75 -35.37 -4.90
C ALA A 55 7.11 -34.48 -5.97
N ALA A 56 6.68 -33.26 -5.61
CA ALA A 56 6.11 -32.30 -6.57
C ALA A 56 7.10 -31.90 -7.68
N CYS A 57 8.39 -31.80 -7.34
CA CYS A 57 9.46 -31.47 -8.28
C CYS A 57 9.81 -32.65 -9.18
N GLN A 58 9.71 -33.89 -8.68
CA GLN A 58 9.99 -35.11 -9.44
C GLN A 58 9.02 -35.37 -10.60
N HIS A 59 7.84 -34.75 -10.60
CA HIS A 59 6.88 -34.81 -11.72
C HIS A 59 7.31 -33.96 -12.94
N TYR A 60 8.50 -33.37 -12.90
CA TYR A 60 9.06 -32.57 -13.98
C TYR A 60 9.32 -33.40 -15.24
N GLY A 61 8.58 -33.09 -16.32
CA GLY A 61 8.67 -33.80 -17.60
C GLY A 61 9.65 -33.22 -18.63
N GLY A 62 10.63 -32.40 -18.23
CA GLY A 62 11.71 -31.93 -19.13
C GLY A 62 11.33 -30.88 -20.19
N ARG A 63 10.07 -30.47 -20.30
CA ARG A 63 9.58 -29.57 -21.39
C ARG A 63 9.97 -28.09 -21.25
N ALA A 64 10.41 -27.67 -20.08
CA ALA A 64 10.81 -26.30 -19.76
C ALA A 64 12.07 -26.32 -18.90
N LYS A 65 12.77 -25.21 -18.64
CA LYS A 65 13.92 -25.22 -17.71
C LYS A 65 13.46 -25.54 -16.27
N PRO A 66 14.28 -26.20 -15.42
CA PRO A 66 13.93 -26.51 -14.03
C PRO A 66 13.47 -25.29 -13.22
N ASN A 67 14.16 -24.15 -13.35
CA ASN A 67 13.77 -22.90 -12.69
C ASN A 67 12.39 -22.39 -13.15
N THR A 68 12.05 -22.55 -14.43
CA THR A 68 10.73 -22.17 -14.94
C THR A 68 9.62 -23.07 -14.37
N TYR A 69 9.92 -24.36 -14.22
CA TYR A 69 9.01 -25.30 -13.57
C TYR A 69 8.82 -24.98 -12.08
N LEU A 70 9.91 -24.71 -11.34
CA LEU A 70 9.84 -24.27 -9.95
C LEU A 70 9.00 -23.00 -9.78
N LEU A 71 9.17 -22.00 -10.65
CA LEU A 71 8.35 -20.79 -10.60
C LEU A 71 6.85 -21.08 -10.81
N THR A 72 6.53 -22.07 -11.64
CA THR A 72 5.14 -22.52 -11.84
C THR A 72 4.60 -23.15 -10.55
N LEU A 73 5.37 -24.02 -9.91
CA LEU A 73 5.00 -24.62 -8.62
C LEU A 73 4.85 -23.56 -7.52
N THR A 74 5.78 -22.60 -7.44
CA THR A 74 5.69 -21.45 -6.53
C THR A 74 4.39 -20.69 -6.72
N HIS A 75 4.01 -20.37 -7.96
CA HIS A 75 2.75 -19.67 -8.21
C HIS A 75 1.53 -20.48 -7.75
N ASN A 76 1.52 -21.79 -8.01
CA ASN A 76 0.44 -22.67 -7.58
C ASN A 76 0.36 -22.76 -6.05
N PHE A 77 1.49 -22.90 -5.34
CA PHE A 77 1.52 -22.99 -3.88
C PHE A 77 1.21 -21.66 -3.20
N LEU A 78 1.63 -20.52 -3.76
CA LEU A 78 1.18 -19.20 -3.28
C LEU A 78 -0.33 -19.02 -3.49
N GLU A 79 -0.90 -19.58 -4.56
CA GLU A 79 -2.34 -19.59 -4.76
C GLU A 79 -3.05 -20.54 -3.78
N GLU A 80 -2.49 -21.71 -3.51
CA GLU A 80 -2.98 -22.66 -2.51
C GLU A 80 -3.01 -22.00 -1.12
N PHE A 81 -1.90 -21.40 -0.67
CA PHE A 81 -1.82 -20.64 0.58
C PHE A 81 -2.89 -19.54 0.63
N SER A 82 -3.02 -18.77 -0.44
CA SER A 82 -4.04 -17.72 -0.56
C SER A 82 -5.46 -18.29 -0.43
N ARG A 83 -5.73 -19.48 -0.97
CA ARG A 83 -7.05 -20.13 -0.89
C ARG A 83 -7.31 -20.74 0.49
N GLN A 84 -6.29 -21.26 1.16
CA GLN A 84 -6.39 -21.79 2.52
C GLN A 84 -6.63 -20.67 3.53
N ARG A 85 -5.91 -19.54 3.40
CA ARG A 85 -6.06 -18.38 4.29
C ARG A 85 -7.30 -17.54 4.02
N PHE A 86 -7.61 -17.27 2.74
CA PHE A 86 -8.64 -16.30 2.35
C PHE A 86 -9.82 -16.92 1.57
N GLY A 87 -9.87 -18.23 1.43
CA GLY A 87 -10.92 -18.90 0.65
C GLY A 87 -10.94 -18.49 -0.83
N ARG A 88 -12.08 -18.73 -1.49
CA ARG A 88 -12.34 -18.24 -2.85
C ARG A 88 -13.16 -16.96 -2.76
N PRO A 89 -12.73 -15.85 -3.39
CA PRO A 89 -13.50 -14.60 -3.32
C PRO A 89 -14.89 -14.78 -3.93
N ARG A 90 -15.93 -14.55 -3.13
CA ARG A 90 -17.34 -14.61 -3.55
C ARG A 90 -17.96 -13.21 -3.52
N PRO A 91 -18.96 -12.94 -4.40
CA PRO A 91 -19.69 -11.69 -4.32
C PRO A 91 -20.48 -11.63 -3.00
N PRO A 92 -20.40 -10.52 -2.24
CA PRO A 92 -21.18 -10.35 -1.00
C PRO A 92 -22.69 -10.46 -1.24
N GLU A 93 -23.45 -10.86 -0.21
CA GLU A 93 -24.90 -11.01 -0.35
C GLU A 93 -25.61 -9.73 -0.79
N TRP A 94 -25.21 -8.60 -0.22
CA TRP A 94 -25.80 -7.31 -0.59
C TRP A 94 -25.62 -7.05 -2.09
N LEU A 95 -24.48 -7.43 -2.65
CA LEU A 95 -24.19 -7.28 -4.08
C LEU A 95 -25.06 -8.20 -4.94
N LYS A 96 -25.36 -9.42 -4.44
CA LYS A 96 -26.28 -10.35 -5.10
C LYS A 96 -27.71 -9.82 -5.10
N ARG A 97 -28.14 -9.15 -4.02
CA ARG A 97 -29.49 -8.56 -3.89
C ARG A 97 -29.71 -7.41 -4.88
N GLU A 98 -28.66 -6.65 -5.19
CA GLU A 98 -28.71 -5.56 -6.18
C GLU A 98 -28.74 -6.07 -7.65
N GLY A 99 -28.41 -7.34 -7.88
CA GLY A 99 -28.57 -8.03 -9.16
C GLY A 99 -27.27 -8.33 -9.92
N GLU A 100 -27.42 -9.00 -11.08
CA GLU A 100 -26.29 -9.57 -11.82
C GLU A 100 -25.30 -8.52 -12.35
N LEU A 101 -25.78 -7.32 -12.67
CA LEU A 101 -24.93 -6.23 -13.14
C LEU A 101 -23.92 -5.80 -12.08
N TRP A 102 -24.35 -5.70 -10.82
CA TRP A 102 -23.49 -5.34 -9.69
C TRP A 102 -22.41 -6.39 -9.46
N VAL A 103 -22.81 -7.67 -9.51
CA VAL A 103 -21.89 -8.82 -9.43
C VAL A 103 -20.88 -8.80 -10.57
N ARG A 104 -21.32 -8.49 -11.80
CA ARG A 104 -20.44 -8.42 -12.96
C ARG A 104 -19.44 -7.27 -12.85
N ILE A 105 -19.90 -6.08 -12.45
CA ILE A 105 -19.03 -4.92 -12.25
C ILE A 105 -17.98 -5.25 -11.19
N TRP A 106 -18.40 -5.76 -10.02
CA TRP A 106 -17.49 -6.20 -8.95
C TRP A 106 -16.45 -7.21 -9.43
N LYS A 107 -16.84 -8.21 -10.24
CA LYS A 107 -15.85 -9.16 -10.82
C LYS A 107 -14.81 -8.42 -11.67
N MET A 108 -15.26 -7.53 -12.56
CA MET A 108 -14.36 -6.78 -13.45
C MET A 108 -13.41 -5.85 -12.67
N ILE A 109 -13.91 -5.12 -11.67
CA ILE A 109 -13.07 -4.14 -10.94
C ILE A 109 -12.29 -4.75 -9.77
N CYS A 110 -12.86 -5.71 -9.03
CA CYS A 110 -12.25 -6.22 -7.80
C CYS A 110 -11.45 -7.51 -8.03
N LEU A 111 -11.92 -8.42 -8.90
CA LEU A 111 -11.23 -9.70 -9.15
C LEU A 111 -10.29 -9.62 -10.35
N GLU A 112 -10.79 -9.14 -11.49
CA GLU A 112 -10.05 -9.03 -12.74
C GLU A 112 -9.18 -7.77 -12.80
N ARG A 113 -9.38 -6.84 -11.84
CA ARG A 113 -8.63 -5.58 -11.68
C ARG A 113 -8.59 -4.74 -12.95
N GLN A 114 -9.68 -4.73 -13.70
CA GLN A 114 -9.83 -3.90 -14.89
C GLN A 114 -9.89 -2.42 -14.50
N LEU A 115 -9.34 -1.56 -15.37
CA LEU A 115 -9.38 -0.11 -15.17
C LEU A 115 -10.84 0.37 -15.17
N VAL A 116 -11.22 1.18 -14.18
CA VAL A 116 -12.59 1.71 -14.04
C VAL A 116 -13.10 2.36 -15.34
N ALA A 117 -12.26 3.16 -16.01
CA ALA A 117 -12.62 3.77 -17.29
C ALA A 117 -12.97 2.72 -18.35
N SER A 118 -12.15 1.67 -18.50
CA SER A 118 -12.40 0.59 -19.44
C SER A 118 -13.67 -0.20 -19.09
N VAL A 119 -13.96 -0.42 -17.80
CA VAL A 119 -15.21 -1.08 -17.37
C VAL A 119 -16.43 -0.24 -17.73
N ILE A 120 -16.34 1.08 -17.53
CA ILE A 120 -17.41 2.00 -17.93
C ILE A 120 -17.61 1.93 -19.45
N ASP A 121 -16.55 2.15 -20.23
CA ASP A 121 -16.61 2.14 -21.69
C ASP A 121 -17.20 0.84 -22.24
N ASN A 122 -16.77 -0.30 -21.69
CA ASN A 122 -17.27 -1.62 -22.11
C ASN A 122 -18.76 -1.84 -21.78
N LEU A 123 -19.24 -1.30 -20.67
CA LEU A 123 -20.62 -1.50 -20.21
C LEU A 123 -21.60 -0.46 -20.78
N THR A 124 -21.11 0.68 -21.26
CA THR A 124 -21.89 1.75 -21.89
C THR A 124 -21.77 1.75 -23.42
N TYR A 125 -20.86 0.94 -23.99
CA TYR A 125 -20.74 0.79 -25.44
C TYR A 125 -22.09 0.49 -26.11
N ASN A 126 -22.43 1.29 -27.14
CA ASN A 126 -23.70 1.27 -27.87
C ASN A 126 -24.96 1.67 -27.05
N ASP A 127 -24.86 2.64 -26.13
CA ASP A 127 -25.98 3.17 -25.32
C ASP A 127 -26.77 2.09 -24.57
N ARG A 128 -26.14 0.94 -24.28
CA ARG A 128 -26.79 -0.15 -23.57
C ARG A 128 -27.15 0.22 -22.14
N ARG A 129 -26.44 1.19 -21.55
CA ARG A 129 -26.59 1.66 -20.18
C ARG A 129 -26.11 3.10 -20.03
N ASP A 130 -26.72 3.81 -19.08
CA ASP A 130 -26.27 5.12 -18.67
C ASP A 130 -24.90 5.05 -17.95
N THR A 131 -23.99 5.93 -18.36
CA THR A 131 -22.67 6.10 -17.76
C THR A 131 -22.76 6.53 -16.29
N GLY A 132 -23.72 7.40 -15.96
CA GLY A 132 -23.95 7.86 -14.58
C GLY A 132 -24.32 6.71 -13.65
N PHE A 133 -25.19 5.82 -14.12
CA PHE A 133 -25.60 4.61 -13.40
C PHE A 133 -24.44 3.63 -13.16
N VAL A 134 -23.61 3.34 -14.16
CA VAL A 134 -22.45 2.44 -13.96
C VAL A 134 -21.44 3.06 -12.98
N GLN A 135 -21.20 4.36 -13.07
CA GLN A 135 -20.31 5.06 -12.13
C GLN A 135 -20.85 5.04 -10.70
N SER A 136 -22.16 5.21 -10.49
CA SER A 136 -22.74 5.16 -9.14
C SER A 136 -22.57 3.78 -8.51
N ILE A 137 -22.79 2.71 -9.27
CA ILE A 137 -22.53 1.32 -8.83
C ILE A 137 -21.07 1.16 -8.39
N ILE A 138 -20.12 1.59 -9.23
CA ILE A 138 -18.69 1.47 -8.92
C ILE A 138 -18.33 2.26 -7.65
N ARG A 139 -18.88 3.47 -7.47
CA ARG A 139 -18.67 4.25 -6.24
C ARG A 139 -19.21 3.52 -5.02
N THR A 140 -20.43 2.97 -5.08
CA THR A 140 -21.02 2.21 -3.96
C THR A 140 -20.21 0.97 -3.63
N ILE A 141 -19.76 0.23 -4.65
CA ILE A 141 -18.89 -0.95 -4.46
C ILE A 141 -17.59 -0.55 -3.77
N LYS A 142 -16.90 0.48 -4.24
CA LYS A 142 -15.64 0.94 -3.62
C LYS A 142 -15.82 1.54 -2.24
N ALA A 143 -16.95 2.19 -1.96
CA ALA A 143 -17.26 2.72 -0.63
C ALA A 143 -17.53 1.60 0.39
N ARG A 144 -18.27 0.56 0.00
CA ARG A 144 -18.59 -0.59 0.87
C ARG A 144 -17.50 -1.65 0.93
N LEU A 145 -16.66 -1.73 -0.10
CA LEU A 145 -15.51 -2.62 -0.19
C LEU A 145 -14.25 -1.77 -0.49
N PRO A 146 -13.70 -1.04 0.50
CA PRO A 146 -12.50 -0.23 0.33
C PRO A 146 -11.29 -1.02 -0.22
N TRP A 147 -11.27 -2.35 -0.01
CA TRP A 147 -10.25 -3.27 -0.50
C TRP A 147 -10.50 -3.78 -1.93
N CYS A 148 -11.57 -3.36 -2.59
CA CYS A 148 -11.88 -3.79 -3.95
C CYS A 148 -10.72 -3.44 -4.92
N GLY A 149 -10.15 -4.48 -5.55
CA GLY A 149 -9.07 -4.34 -6.54
C GLY A 149 -7.67 -4.32 -5.91
N SER A 150 -7.56 -4.34 -4.58
CA SER A 150 -6.28 -4.50 -3.88
C SER A 150 -5.80 -5.93 -3.96
N SER A 151 -4.51 -6.13 -4.23
CA SER A 151 -3.92 -7.47 -4.28
C SER A 151 -3.64 -8.08 -2.92
N ALA A 152 -3.64 -7.26 -1.88
CA ALA A 152 -2.72 -7.48 -0.77
C ALA A 152 -3.26 -7.06 0.60
N ARG A 153 -4.56 -7.26 0.85
CA ARG A 153 -5.11 -7.13 2.18
C ARG A 153 -6.15 -8.21 2.42
N GLU A 154 -6.22 -8.63 3.67
CA GLU A 154 -7.18 -9.61 4.17
C GLU A 154 -8.59 -9.14 3.81
N ILE A 155 -9.33 -10.03 3.16
CA ILE A 155 -10.76 -9.85 2.94
C ILE A 155 -11.43 -10.12 4.30
N PRO A 156 -12.46 -9.36 4.73
CA PRO A 156 -13.13 -9.66 6.00
C PRO A 156 -13.77 -11.05 6.04
N ALA A 157 -13.84 -11.62 7.25
CA ALA A 157 -14.42 -12.93 7.52
C ALA A 157 -15.86 -13.11 7.01
N GLU A 158 -16.61 -12.01 6.92
CA GLU A 158 -17.95 -11.92 6.38
C GLU A 158 -18.07 -12.31 4.90
N CYS A 159 -16.94 -12.32 4.18
CA CYS A 159 -16.83 -12.76 2.79
C CYS A 159 -16.15 -14.13 2.64
N PHE A 160 -15.83 -14.81 3.75
CA PHE A 160 -15.32 -16.17 3.79
C PHE A 160 -16.45 -17.15 4.10
N ASP A 161 -16.44 -18.30 3.42
CA ASP A 161 -17.10 -19.49 3.92
C ASP A 161 -16.21 -20.70 3.57
N CYS A 162 -15.79 -21.42 4.61
CA CYS A 162 -15.22 -22.74 4.52
C CYS A 162 -16.40 -23.68 4.27
N GLY A 163 -16.67 -23.99 3.01
CA GLY A 163 -17.58 -25.05 2.64
C GLY A 163 -17.05 -26.39 3.15
N ILE A 164 -17.40 -26.74 4.39
CA ILE A 164 -17.43 -28.10 4.90
C ILE A 164 -18.90 -28.33 5.29
N ASP A 165 -19.56 -29.20 4.53
CA ASP A 165 -20.79 -29.85 4.95
C ASP A 165 -20.60 -30.37 6.38
N GLY A 166 -21.48 -29.89 7.27
CA GLY A 166 -21.58 -30.21 8.70
C GLY A 166 -20.57 -31.19 9.29
N THR A 167 -19.54 -30.67 9.95
CA THR A 167 -19.00 -31.35 11.14
C THR A 167 -18.32 -30.33 12.07
N GLU A 168 -18.49 -30.60 13.35
CA GLU A 168 -18.33 -29.75 14.53
C GLU A 168 -17.00 -28.97 14.61
N ALA A 169 -17.10 -27.76 15.18
CA ALA A 169 -15.96 -26.91 15.50
C ALA A 169 -15.02 -27.58 16.54
N PRO A 170 -13.69 -27.45 16.38
CA PRO A 170 -12.79 -27.51 17.51
C PRO A 170 -12.33 -26.11 17.89
N ASP A 171 -12.57 -25.81 19.15
CA ASP A 171 -11.95 -24.76 19.95
C ASP A 171 -10.41 -24.93 19.90
N SER A 172 -9.69 -23.91 19.44
CA SER A 172 -8.23 -23.88 19.59
C SER A 172 -7.70 -22.45 19.63
N SER A 173 -7.57 -21.95 20.85
CA SER A 173 -6.69 -20.90 21.32
C SER A 173 -5.31 -20.94 20.65
N HIS A 174 -4.89 -19.86 19.99
CA HIS A 174 -3.48 -19.58 19.72
C HIS A 174 -3.22 -18.05 19.66
N PRO A 175 -1.97 -17.62 19.93
CA PRO A 175 -1.65 -16.46 20.77
C PRO A 175 -0.95 -15.35 19.96
N GLY A 176 -0.88 -14.15 20.54
CA GLY A 176 0.11 -13.14 20.14
C GLY A 176 -0.31 -12.23 18.98
N ILE A 177 -1.40 -11.49 19.16
CA ILE A 177 -1.62 -10.24 18.43
C ILE A 177 -0.53 -9.27 18.90
N SER A 178 0.38 -8.88 18.01
CA SER A 178 1.10 -7.62 18.15
C SER A 178 0.06 -6.52 17.97
N ASP A 179 -0.55 -6.11 19.09
CA ASP A 179 -1.40 -4.94 19.17
C ASP A 179 -0.52 -3.72 18.89
N GLN A 180 -0.47 -3.27 17.64
CA GLN A 180 -0.38 -1.84 17.43
C GLN A 180 -1.70 -1.27 17.94
N SER A 181 -1.65 -0.69 19.13
CA SER A 181 -2.84 -0.19 19.81
C SER A 181 -3.61 0.77 18.89
N THR A 182 -4.92 0.81 19.04
CA THR A 182 -5.78 1.79 18.34
C THR A 182 -5.28 3.23 18.54
N GLU A 183 -4.61 3.48 19.67
CA GLU A 183 -3.94 4.72 20.02
C GLU A 183 -2.75 5.05 19.08
N SER A 184 -1.88 4.09 18.77
CA SER A 184 -0.79 4.30 17.80
C SER A 184 -1.29 4.68 16.40
N ARG A 185 -2.42 4.09 15.97
CA ARG A 185 -3.03 4.39 14.65
C ARG A 185 -3.66 5.78 14.60
N LEU A 186 -4.27 6.23 15.71
CA LEU A 186 -4.82 7.57 15.83
C LEU A 186 -3.69 8.61 15.87
N GLN A 187 -2.63 8.34 16.63
CA GLN A 187 -1.48 9.21 16.75
C GLN A 187 -0.74 9.38 15.41
N GLN A 188 -0.64 8.31 14.61
CA GLN A 188 -0.07 8.37 13.27
C GLN A 188 -0.90 9.26 12.32
N HIS A 189 -2.23 9.17 12.42
CA HIS A 189 -3.14 10.00 11.63
C HIS A 189 -3.06 11.49 12.04
N GLU A 190 -3.05 11.78 13.33
CA GLU A 190 -2.87 13.14 13.87
C GLU A 190 -1.54 13.75 13.43
N TRP A 191 -0.48 12.94 13.37
CA TRP A 191 0.82 13.37 12.88
C TRP A 191 0.82 13.67 11.39
N GLU A 192 0.16 12.84 10.57
CA GLU A 192 -0.01 13.12 9.13
C GLU A 192 -0.80 14.40 8.89
N GLU A 193 -1.88 14.64 9.66
CA GLU A 193 -2.64 15.88 9.61
C GLU A 193 -1.80 17.10 10.05
N ALA A 194 -1.01 16.97 11.11
CA ALA A 194 -0.11 18.02 11.57
C ALA A 194 0.97 18.36 10.54
N LEU A 195 1.55 17.35 9.88
CA LEU A 195 2.52 17.55 8.80
C LEU A 195 1.90 18.19 7.56
N LEU A 196 0.64 17.89 7.24
CA LEU A 196 -0.09 18.55 6.15
C LEU A 196 -0.36 20.03 6.46
N LEU A 197 -0.80 20.34 7.68
CA LEU A 197 -1.01 21.72 8.13
C LEU A 197 0.31 22.51 8.17
N LEU A 198 1.40 21.88 8.64
CA LEU A 198 2.74 22.46 8.59
C LEU A 198 3.19 22.67 7.14
N ALA A 199 3.02 21.68 6.26
CA ALA A 199 3.41 21.80 4.86
C ALA A 199 2.61 22.90 4.15
N GLU A 200 1.31 23.00 4.38
CA GLU A 200 0.46 24.09 3.86
C GLU A 200 0.97 25.45 4.35
N HIS A 201 1.26 25.59 5.65
CA HIS A 201 1.79 26.83 6.20
C HIS A 201 3.24 27.13 5.83
N LEU A 202 4.09 26.15 5.54
CA LEU A 202 5.48 26.38 5.13
C LEU A 202 5.60 26.65 3.63
N LEU A 203 4.62 26.19 2.83
CA LEU A 203 4.62 26.29 1.37
C LEU A 203 3.72 27.41 0.84
N SER A 204 2.79 27.97 1.64
CA SER A 204 2.08 29.21 1.32
C SER A 204 3.00 30.43 1.45
N GLU A 205 3.87 30.65 0.46
CA GLU A 205 4.60 31.91 0.28
C GLU A 205 3.73 33.02 -0.38
N ASP A 206 2.47 32.75 -0.73
CA ASP A 206 1.67 33.65 -1.58
C ASP A 206 0.91 34.77 -0.87
N SER A 207 0.80 34.79 0.46
CA SER A 207 0.07 35.88 1.15
C SER A 207 0.92 37.12 1.48
N ALA A 208 2.23 37.10 1.23
CA ALA A 208 3.11 38.22 1.55
C ALA A 208 3.32 39.23 0.39
N LYS A 209 2.78 38.97 -0.82
CA LYS A 209 3.02 39.82 -2.00
C LYS A 209 1.76 40.42 -2.67
N GLN A 210 0.56 40.22 -2.11
CA GLN A 210 -0.68 40.85 -2.60
C GLN A 210 -1.17 42.03 -1.73
N ALA A 211 -0.32 42.61 -0.89
CA ALA A 211 -0.65 43.79 -0.08
C ALA A 211 -0.10 45.12 -0.64
N SER A 212 0.45 45.15 -1.85
CA SER A 212 1.03 46.38 -2.42
C SER A 212 0.73 46.55 -3.91
N THR A 213 -0.54 46.76 -4.25
CA THR A 213 -1.01 47.63 -5.35
C THR A 213 -2.53 47.48 -5.45
N ASP A 214 -3.25 48.25 -4.63
CA ASP A 214 -4.58 48.82 -4.93
C ASP A 214 -5.09 49.53 -3.67
N ALA A 215 -4.50 50.70 -3.39
CA ALA A 215 -4.98 51.59 -2.35
C ALA A 215 -5.90 52.65 -2.97
N ASN A 216 -7.18 52.31 -3.10
CA ASN A 216 -8.24 53.31 -3.10
C ASN A 216 -9.49 52.79 -2.38
N CYS A 217 -9.46 52.76 -1.05
CA CYS A 217 -10.55 53.25 -0.18
C CYS A 217 -10.22 52.97 1.31
N PRO A 218 -10.51 53.91 2.22
CA PRO A 218 -10.21 53.78 3.64
C PRO A 218 -11.38 53.17 4.43
N SER A 219 -11.04 52.71 5.64
CA SER A 219 -11.92 52.45 6.79
C SER A 219 -12.30 50.98 7.04
N ASN A 220 -11.42 50.27 7.76
CA ASN A 220 -11.69 49.90 9.15
C ASN A 220 -10.45 49.22 9.74
N SER A 221 -9.66 50.02 10.46
CA SER A 221 -8.59 49.55 11.32
C SER A 221 -9.19 48.81 12.51
N SER A 222 -9.26 47.48 12.42
CA SER A 222 -9.36 46.61 13.59
C SER A 222 -8.00 45.93 13.77
N MET A 223 -7.52 45.98 15.01
CA MET A 223 -6.20 45.52 15.45
C MET A 223 -5.91 44.09 15.00
N ASN A 224 -4.98 43.91 14.07
CA ASN A 224 -4.31 42.63 13.86
C ASN A 224 -3.22 42.47 14.92
N MET A 225 -3.59 42.01 16.11
CA MET A 225 -2.65 41.31 16.99
C MET A 225 -2.44 39.92 16.40
N PRO A 226 -1.22 39.51 16.01
CA PRO A 226 -0.98 38.14 15.62
C PRO A 226 -1.29 37.25 16.83
N SER A 227 -2.21 36.30 16.66
CA SER A 227 -2.46 35.26 17.66
C SER A 227 -1.14 34.60 18.08
N PRO A 228 -0.96 34.13 19.33
CA PRO A 228 0.30 33.53 19.81
C PRO A 228 0.85 32.42 18.90
N ASN A 229 -0.05 31.70 18.22
CA ASN A 229 0.30 30.67 17.24
C ASN A 229 1.00 31.23 15.99
N GLN A 230 0.71 32.46 15.56
CA GLN A 230 1.33 33.09 14.38
C GLN A 230 2.78 33.53 14.65
N GLU A 231 3.09 34.01 15.85
CA GLU A 231 4.48 34.35 16.23
C GLU A 231 5.33 33.08 16.36
N GLN A 232 4.79 32.02 16.96
CA GLN A 232 5.44 30.71 17.05
C GLN A 232 5.67 30.09 15.66
N LEU A 233 4.68 30.20 14.76
CA LEU A 233 4.81 29.75 13.36
C LEU A 233 5.78 30.60 12.54
N ALA A 234 5.86 31.91 12.81
CA ALA A 234 6.83 32.79 12.16
C ALA A 234 8.28 32.49 12.62
N GLN A 235 8.47 32.19 13.90
CA GLN A 235 9.75 31.73 14.44
C GLN A 235 10.13 30.36 13.86
N LEU A 236 9.18 29.43 13.76
CA LEU A 236 9.38 28.13 13.12
C LEU A 236 9.78 28.27 11.64
N ARG A 237 9.12 29.16 10.88
CA ARG A 237 9.46 29.47 9.48
C ARG A 237 10.87 30.05 9.33
N GLN A 238 11.28 30.93 10.25
CA GLN A 238 12.63 31.52 10.22
C GLN A 238 13.72 30.51 10.57
N GLN A 239 13.44 29.54 11.44
CA GLN A 239 14.38 28.48 11.82
C GLN A 239 14.46 27.36 10.79
N MET A 240 13.35 27.07 10.09
CA MET A 240 13.30 26.06 9.04
C MET A 240 13.72 26.63 7.68
N ASN A 241 15.04 26.82 7.51
CA ASN A 241 15.62 27.11 6.21
C ASN A 241 15.66 25.84 5.33
N LEU A 242 14.49 25.41 4.86
CA LEU A 242 14.37 24.32 3.89
C LEU A 242 14.77 24.80 2.50
N GLU A 243 15.64 24.06 1.83
CA GLU A 243 16.02 24.37 0.46
C GLU A 243 14.81 24.23 -0.49
N PRO A 244 14.77 24.96 -1.63
CA PRO A 244 13.67 24.87 -2.58
C PRO A 244 13.38 23.43 -3.06
N GLN A 245 14.43 22.61 -3.18
CA GLN A 245 14.32 21.21 -3.57
C GLN A 245 13.69 20.34 -2.47
N GLU A 246 13.93 20.65 -1.20
CA GLU A 246 13.37 19.96 -0.04
C GLU A 246 11.89 20.30 0.15
N ARG A 247 11.52 21.57 -0.09
CA ARG A 247 10.14 22.04 -0.11
C ARG A 247 9.33 21.36 -1.20
N LEU A 248 9.91 21.24 -2.40
CA LEU A 248 9.29 20.53 -3.51
C LEU A 248 9.15 19.04 -3.22
N LEU A 249 10.15 18.41 -2.60
CA LEU A 249 10.08 17.01 -2.15
C LEU A 249 8.93 16.78 -1.18
N LEU A 250 8.79 17.63 -0.15
CA LEU A 250 7.65 17.57 0.79
C LEU A 250 6.30 17.72 0.08
N LYS A 251 6.19 18.67 -0.86
CA LYS A 251 4.98 18.90 -1.64
C LYS A 251 4.59 17.67 -2.47
N MET A 252 5.56 17.05 -3.14
CA MET A 252 5.32 15.88 -3.98
C MET A 252 4.90 14.65 -3.16
N VAL A 253 5.51 14.44 -2.01
CA VAL A 253 5.22 13.27 -1.16
C VAL A 253 3.91 13.45 -0.40
N TYR A 254 3.72 14.58 0.29
CA TYR A 254 2.60 14.76 1.21
C TYR A 254 1.37 15.42 0.58
N GLN A 255 1.54 16.44 -0.27
CA GLN A 255 0.38 17.10 -0.90
C GLN A 255 -0.10 16.35 -2.15
N GLN A 256 0.81 15.72 -2.90
CA GLN A 256 0.49 15.03 -4.15
C GLN A 256 0.43 13.50 -4.02
N GLY A 257 0.81 12.94 -2.87
CA GLY A 257 0.77 11.50 -2.61
C GLY A 257 1.68 10.67 -3.53
N LEU A 258 2.74 11.27 -4.08
CA LEU A 258 3.61 10.60 -5.04
C LEU A 258 4.57 9.63 -4.32
N LYS A 259 4.72 8.43 -4.90
CA LYS A 259 5.69 7.43 -4.42
C LYS A 259 7.12 7.93 -4.63
N LEU A 260 8.03 7.65 -3.67
CA LEU A 260 9.43 8.08 -3.70
C LEU A 260 10.17 7.76 -5.00
N ASN A 261 9.87 6.62 -5.62
CA ASN A 261 10.44 6.22 -6.92
C ASN A 261 10.03 7.15 -8.08
N LEU A 262 8.82 7.71 -8.03
CA LEU A 262 8.35 8.69 -9.01
C LEU A 262 8.97 10.05 -8.72
N VAL A 263 9.04 10.43 -7.44
CA VAL A 263 9.69 11.67 -7.00
C VAL A 263 11.17 11.71 -7.39
N ALA A 264 11.89 10.60 -7.24
CA ALA A 264 13.29 10.47 -7.68
C ALA A 264 13.45 10.78 -9.18
N LYS A 265 12.55 10.22 -10.00
CA LYS A 265 12.56 10.45 -11.46
C LYS A 265 12.20 11.89 -11.80
N SER A 266 11.19 12.47 -11.15
CA SER A 266 10.74 13.84 -11.38
C SER A 266 11.75 14.90 -10.96
N LEU A 267 12.54 14.64 -9.92
CA LEU A 267 13.60 15.54 -9.44
C LEU A 267 14.98 15.20 -10.02
N ASN A 268 15.05 14.27 -10.98
CA ASN A 268 16.28 13.79 -11.61
C ASN A 268 17.38 13.40 -10.58
N MET A 269 16.98 12.69 -9.53
CA MET A 269 17.86 12.22 -8.46
C MET A 269 17.88 10.68 -8.36
N PRO A 270 18.94 10.06 -7.81
CA PRO A 270 19.00 8.62 -7.61
C PRO A 270 17.87 8.10 -6.71
N SER A 271 17.35 6.89 -6.97
CA SER A 271 16.18 6.34 -6.27
C SER A 271 16.30 6.23 -4.74
N TYR A 272 17.52 6.17 -4.21
CA TYR A 272 17.77 6.10 -2.76
C TYR A 272 17.83 7.48 -2.08
N GLN A 273 17.96 8.58 -2.83
CA GLN A 273 18.12 9.91 -2.26
C GLN A 273 16.85 10.50 -1.61
N PRO A 274 15.65 10.40 -2.22
CA PRO A 274 14.45 11.03 -1.66
C PRO A 274 14.16 10.60 -0.22
N GLY A 275 14.25 9.30 0.10
CA GLY A 275 14.01 8.79 1.45
C GLY A 275 15.04 9.31 2.46
N ARG A 276 16.32 9.39 2.07
CA ARG A 276 17.38 9.93 2.93
C ARG A 276 17.20 11.43 3.20
N LEU A 277 16.82 12.19 2.17
CA LEU A 277 16.51 13.62 2.30
C LEU A 277 15.29 13.84 3.19
N LEU A 278 14.23 13.06 3.00
CA LEU A 278 13.00 13.14 3.80
C LEU A 278 13.27 12.89 5.28
N LYS A 279 14.09 11.89 5.61
CA LYS A 279 14.51 11.63 6.99
C LYS A 279 15.25 12.82 7.62
N GLY A 280 16.16 13.44 6.87
CA GLY A 280 16.86 14.65 7.32
C GLY A 280 15.93 15.86 7.49
N ILE A 281 14.94 16.01 6.60
CA ILE A 281 13.91 17.04 6.71
C ILE A 281 13.06 16.84 7.96
N HIS A 282 12.56 15.63 8.22
CA HIS A 282 11.77 15.34 9.42
C HIS A 282 12.53 15.57 10.71
N GLN A 283 13.81 15.20 10.77
CA GLN A 283 14.65 15.47 11.93
C GLN A 283 14.80 16.97 12.20
N ARG A 284 14.97 17.78 11.14
CA ARG A 284 15.03 19.25 11.27
C ARG A 284 13.69 19.85 11.67
N ILE A 285 12.57 19.34 11.13
CA ILE A 285 11.22 19.76 11.52
C ILE A 285 10.99 19.44 13.01
N ALA A 286 11.32 18.23 13.45
CA ALA A 286 11.17 17.82 14.85
C ALA A 286 12.00 18.69 15.80
N GLU A 287 13.25 19.02 15.44
CA GLU A 287 14.10 19.88 16.24
C GLU A 287 13.58 21.33 16.27
N ALA A 288 13.11 21.86 15.14
CA ALA A 288 12.50 23.19 15.08
C ALA A 288 11.21 23.28 15.92
N LEU A 289 10.37 22.22 15.89
CA LEU A 289 9.16 22.14 16.72
C LEU A 289 9.50 22.12 18.21
N ARG A 290 10.55 21.36 18.62
CA ARG A 290 11.05 21.34 19.99
C ARG A 290 11.54 22.71 20.45
N GLN A 291 12.26 23.43 19.59
CA GLN A 291 12.78 24.77 19.89
C GLN A 291 11.69 25.84 19.94
N ALA A 292 10.62 25.69 19.16
CA ALA A 292 9.44 26.55 19.18
C ALA A 292 8.48 26.26 20.38
N ASN A 293 8.85 25.32 21.26
CA ASN A 293 8.04 24.86 22.40
C ASN A 293 6.66 24.34 21.98
N ILE A 294 6.58 23.75 20.78
CA ILE A 294 5.37 23.10 20.27
C ILE A 294 5.49 21.62 20.63
N HIS A 295 4.80 21.21 21.69
CA HIS A 295 4.77 19.83 22.14
C HIS A 295 3.94 18.97 21.17
N PHE A 296 4.62 18.15 20.37
CA PHE A 296 4.04 16.98 19.72
C PHE A 296 4.62 15.73 20.40
N ASP A 297 3.76 14.79 20.80
CA ASP A 297 4.20 13.59 21.54
C ASP A 297 5.21 12.77 20.73
N ALA A 298 6.38 12.58 21.32
CA ALA A 298 7.65 12.26 20.64
C ALA A 298 7.79 10.82 20.10
N LEU A 299 6.72 10.02 20.08
CA LEU A 299 6.77 8.61 19.67
C LEU A 299 6.58 8.39 18.15
N ALA A 300 6.12 9.39 17.39
CA ALA A 300 5.84 9.25 15.96
C ALA A 300 7.08 9.27 15.03
N ILE A 301 8.24 9.72 15.52
CA ILE A 301 9.41 10.01 14.65
C ILE A 301 10.27 8.76 14.38
N GLU A 302 10.30 7.78 15.29
CA GLU A 302 11.13 6.58 15.12
C GLU A 302 10.53 5.57 14.12
N GLU A 303 9.20 5.39 14.09
CA GLU A 303 8.52 4.40 13.23
C GLU A 303 8.43 4.81 11.75
N LEU A 304 8.44 6.12 11.45
CA LEU A 304 8.47 6.62 10.07
C LEU A 304 9.83 6.44 9.39
N SER A 305 10.88 6.13 10.16
CA SER A 305 12.20 5.87 9.60
C SER A 305 12.32 4.49 8.93
N ASP A 306 11.37 3.59 9.21
CA ASP A 306 11.33 2.22 8.67
C ASP A 306 10.42 2.08 7.43
N HIS A 307 9.50 3.02 7.23
CA HIS A 307 8.55 3.01 6.10
C HIS A 307 9.12 3.61 4.80
N GLY A 308 10.43 3.90 4.77
CA GLY A 308 11.17 4.39 3.62
C GLY A 308 11.85 3.32 2.76
N ARG A 309 11.46 2.04 2.87
CA ARG A 309 11.88 0.94 1.97
C ARG A 309 10.77 0.52 1.02
#